data_AF-A0A438VDV9-F1
#
_entry.id   AF-A0A438VDV9-F1
#
_cell.length_a   1.000
_cell.length_b   1.000
_cell.length_c   1.000
_cell.angle_alpha   90.00
_cell.angle_beta   90.00
_cell.angle_gamma   90.00
#
_symmetry.space_group_name_H-M   'P 1'
#
loop_
_entity.id
_entity.type
_entity.pdbx_description
1 polymer ?
#
loop_
_entity_poly.entity_id
_entity_poly.type
_entity_poly.pdbx_seq_one_letter_code
_entity_poly.pdbx_strand_id
1 'polypeptide(L)' 'TPKDIDLVVVATLSPDFLAMPSTACVLSAKLGIENKPAFDISAACTGFIYLLSVAKAYVESGMCENVLIVGAEKTSS' A
#
# COMPACT_ATOMS: atom_id res chain seq x y z
N THR A 1 -13.62 1.28 -8.77
CA THR A 1 -12.97 0.37 -9.76
C THR A 1 -11.46 0.51 -9.64
N PRO A 2 -10.64 -0.41 -10.16
CA PRO A 2 -9.17 -0.28 -10.09
C PRO A 2 -8.64 1.05 -10.64
N LYS A 3 -9.36 1.67 -11.59
CA LYS A 3 -9.02 2.97 -12.18
C LYS A 3 -9.23 4.17 -11.27
N ASP A 4 -10.11 4.04 -10.27
CA ASP A 4 -10.44 5.13 -9.34
C ASP A 4 -9.40 5.26 -8.23
N ILE A 5 -8.52 4.27 -8.06
CA ILE A 5 -7.49 4.27 -7.02
C ILE A 5 -6.33 5.14 -7.48
N ASP A 6 -5.95 6.11 -6.66
CA ASP A 6 -4.85 7.04 -6.94
C ASP A 6 -3.54 6.63 -6.29
N LEU A 7 -3.60 5.87 -5.20
CA LEU A 7 -2.44 5.45 -4.44
C LEU A 7 -2.67 4.08 -3.79
N VAL A 8 -1.67 3.21 -3.86
CA VAL A 8 -1.66 1.92 -3.15
C VAL A 8 -0.57 1.92 -2.09
N VAL A 9 -0.92 1.64 -0.84
CA VAL A 9 0.07 1.54 0.24
C VAL A 9 -0.13 0.24 1.01
N VAL A 10 0.94 -0.54 1.15
CA VAL A 10 0.93 -1.81 1.88
C VAL A 10 1.79 -1.68 3.14
N ALA A 11 1.29 -2.12 4.29
CA ALA A 11 2.11 -2.29 5.49
C ALA A 11 2.33 -3.77 5.77
N THR A 12 3.60 -4.17 5.83
CA THR A 12 4.03 -5.55 6.05
C THR A 12 5.45 -5.60 6.62
N LEU A 13 5.74 -6.56 7.50
CA LEU A 13 7.12 -6.93 7.87
C LEU A 13 7.66 -8.12 7.06
N SER A 14 6.79 -8.85 6.37
CA SER A 14 7.11 -10.00 5.53
C SER A 14 6.86 -9.67 4.05
N PRO A 15 7.65 -8.79 3.43
CA PRO A 15 7.45 -8.46 2.02
C PRO A 15 7.69 -9.70 1.15
N ASP A 16 6.93 -9.81 0.05
CA ASP A 16 7.08 -10.91 -0.92
C ASP A 16 8.51 -10.96 -1.52
N PHE A 17 9.17 -9.80 -1.63
CA PHE A 17 10.54 -9.67 -2.13
C PHE A 17 11.37 -8.82 -1.18
N LEU A 18 12.61 -9.25 -0.92
CA LEU A 18 13.59 -8.45 -0.19
C LEU A 18 14.15 -7.38 -1.15
N ALA A 19 13.88 -6.10 -0.85
CA ALA A 19 14.30 -4.88 -1.57
C ALA A 19 13.45 -4.44 -2.78
N MET A 20 13.25 -5.26 -3.82
CA MET A 20 12.47 -4.87 -4.99
C MET A 20 12.00 -6.10 -5.78
N PRO A 21 10.77 -6.12 -6.34
CA PRO A 21 9.69 -5.10 -6.28
C PRO A 21 9.00 -5.02 -4.92
N SER A 22 8.40 -3.87 -4.61
CA SER A 22 7.54 -3.73 -3.42
C SER A 22 6.30 -4.62 -3.53
N THR A 23 5.81 -5.07 -2.38
CA THR A 23 4.57 -5.85 -2.24
C THR A 23 3.39 -5.06 -2.78
N ALA A 24 3.36 -3.73 -2.56
CA ALA A 24 2.39 -2.82 -3.13
C ALA A 24 2.39 -2.81 -4.66
N CYS A 25 3.56 -2.83 -5.31
CA CYS A 25 3.66 -2.91 -6.78
C CYS A 25 3.17 -4.25 -7.33
N VAL A 26 3.46 -5.34 -6.62
CA VAL A 26 2.96 -6.68 -7.00
C VAL A 26 1.44 -6.73 -6.85
N LEU A 27 0.91 -6.17 -5.77
CA LEU A 27 -0.52 -6.10 -5.51
C LEU A 27 -1.23 -5.20 -6.53
N SER A 28 -0.68 -4.03 -6.85
CA SER A 28 -1.28 -3.12 -7.83
C SER A 28 -1.37 -3.78 -9.20
N ALA A 29 -0.31 -4.48 -9.64
CA ALA A 29 -0.33 -5.26 -10.88
C ALA A 29 -1.40 -6.37 -10.84
N LYS A 30 -1.50 -7.13 -9.74
CA LYS A 30 -2.51 -8.20 -9.57
C LYS A 30 -3.95 -7.66 -9.58
N LEU A 31 -4.16 -6.44 -9.07
CA LEU A 31 -5.48 -5.79 -9.03
C LEU A 31 -5.82 -5.01 -10.31
N GLY A 32 -4.91 -4.95 -11.29
CA GLY A 32 -5.10 -4.17 -12.51
C GLY A 32 -5.05 -2.65 -12.28
N ILE A 33 -4.35 -2.21 -11.24
CA ILE A 33 -4.09 -0.80 -10.95
C ILE A 33 -2.80 -0.42 -11.68
N GLU A 34 -2.94 0.25 -12.83
CA GLU A 34 -1.82 0.60 -13.70
C GLU A 34 -1.45 2.09 -13.57
N ASN A 35 -0.16 2.40 -13.64
CA ASN A 35 0.38 3.78 -13.65
C ASN A 35 -0.01 4.62 -12.42
N LYS A 36 -0.18 3.99 -11.25
CA LYS A 36 -0.42 4.67 -9.98
C LYS A 36 0.73 4.43 -9.00
N PRO A 37 1.05 5.40 -8.12
CA PRO A 37 2.04 5.21 -7.09
C PRO A 37 1.68 4.03 -6.18
N ALA A 38 2.68 3.20 -5.87
CA ALA A 38 2.53 2.04 -5.00
C ALA A 38 3.81 1.85 -4.16
N PHE A 39 3.69 1.85 -2.83
CA PHE A 39 4.84 1.68 -1.94
C PHE A 39 4.50 0.93 -0.65
N ASP A 40 5.54 0.38 -0.04
CA ASP A 40 5.42 -0.37 1.21
C ASP A 40 5.86 0.48 2.41
N ILE A 41 5.20 0.27 3.55
CA ILE A 41 5.62 0.78 4.85
C ILE A 41 6.04 -0.43 5.69
N SER A 42 7.31 -0.47 6.08
CA SER A 42 7.81 -1.49 7.00
C SER A 42 7.38 -1.14 8.43
N ALA A 43 6.21 -1.62 8.83
CA ALA A 43 5.65 -1.42 10.16
C ALA A 43 4.89 -2.66 10.64
N ALA A 44 5.05 -2.98 11.93
CA ALA A 44 4.54 -4.18 12.59
C ALA A 44 3.05 -4.04 12.97
N CYS A 45 2.70 -4.33 14.24
CA CYS A 45 1.36 -4.26 14.81
C CYS A 45 0.66 -2.89 14.63
N THR A 46 1.42 -1.81 14.42
CA THR A 46 0.88 -0.47 14.19
C THR A 46 0.76 -0.11 12.70
N GLY A 47 1.13 -1.00 11.79
CA GLY A 47 1.21 -0.74 10.35
C GLY A 47 -0.07 -0.16 9.77
N PHE A 48 -1.23 -0.67 10.19
CA PHE A 48 -2.52 -0.13 9.73
C PHE A 48 -2.78 1.31 10.18
N ILE A 49 -2.37 1.70 11.40
CA ILE A 49 -2.51 3.07 11.89
C ILE A 49 -1.60 4.02 11.12
N TYR A 50 -0.38 3.57 10.80
CA TYR A 50 0.54 4.33 9.94
C TYR A 50 -0.04 4.52 8.55
N LEU A 51 -0.59 3.45 7.93
CA LEU A 51 -1.28 3.55 6.64
C LEU A 51 -2.43 4.54 6.67
N LEU A 52 -3.26 4.52 7.72
CA LEU A 52 -4.38 5.45 7.87
C LEU A 52 -3.90 6.90 7.96
N SER A 53 -2.86 7.15 8.75
CA SER A 53 -2.26 8.50 8.90
C SER A 53 -1.70 9.01 7.56
N VAL A 54 -0.99 8.14 6.83
CA VAL A 54 -0.43 8.47 5.52
C VAL A 54 -1.55 8.72 4.50
N ALA A 55 -2.53 7.81 4.39
CA ALA A 55 -3.66 7.98 3.49
C ALA A 55 -4.45 9.27 3.78
N LYS A 56 -4.67 9.58 5.07
CA LYS A 56 -5.29 10.84 5.49
C LYS A 56 -4.50 12.05 4.98
N ALA A 57 -3.18 12.06 5.15
CA ALA A 57 -2.34 13.18 4.70
C ALA A 57 -2.39 13.37 3.16
N TYR A 58 -2.47 12.29 2.38
CA TYR A 58 -2.60 12.35 0.92
C TYR A 58 -3.97 12.87 0.45
N VAL A 59 -5.03 12.51 1.18
CA VAL A 59 -6.39 12.98 0.89
C VAL A 59 -6.55 14.44 1.31
N GLU A 60 -6.09 14.81 2.49
CA GLU A 60 -6.16 16.19 3.00
C GLU A 60 -5.31 17.18 2.18
N SER A 61 -4.20 16.72 1.60
CA SER A 61 -3.38 17.54 0.70
C SER A 61 -3.98 17.72 -0.69
N GLY A 62 -5.05 16.99 -1.03
CA GLY A 62 -5.66 16.97 -2.36
C GLY A 62 -4.83 16.26 -3.42
N MET A 63 -3.78 15.52 -3.03
CA MET A 63 -2.93 14.78 -3.95
C MET A 63 -3.59 13.49 -4.47
N CYS A 64 -4.48 12.89 -3.69
CA CYS A 64 -5.21 11.66 -4.04
C CYS A 64 -6.64 11.76 -3.54
N GLU A 65 -7.63 11.31 -4.31
CA GLU A 65 -9.02 11.22 -3.83
C GLU A 65 -9.29 9.85 -3.19
N ASN A 66 -8.81 8.78 -3.83
CA ASN A 66 -9.02 7.41 -3.33
C ASN A 66 -7.69 6.70 -3.08
N VAL A 67 -7.41 6.38 -1.82
CA VAL A 67 -6.21 5.65 -1.41
C VAL A 67 -6.59 4.23 -0.99
N LEU A 68 -5.95 3.23 -1.60
CA LEU A 68 -6.06 1.83 -1.19
C LEU A 68 -4.96 1.52 -0.18
N ILE A 69 -5.35 1.23 1.06
CA ILE A 69 -4.44 0.77 2.12
C ILE A 69 -4.62 -0.72 2.40
N VAL A 70 -3.52 -1.44 2.58
CA VAL A 70 -3.54 -2.88 2.87
C VAL A 70 -2.54 -3.21 3.97
N GLY A 71 -3.01 -3.76 5.09
CA GLY A 71 -2.14 -4.37 6.11
C GLY A 71 -2.16 -5.88 5.96
N ALA A 72 -1.01 -6.50 5.67
CA ALA A 72 -0.91 -7.95 5.52
C ALA A 72 0.43 -8.48 6.06
N GLU A 73 0.39 -9.60 6.75
CA GLU A 73 1.55 -10.24 7.35
C GLU A 73 1.47 -11.75 7.13
N LYS A 74 2.51 -12.36 6.57
CA LYS A 74 2.63 -13.81 6.42
C LYS A 74 3.67 -14.33 7.41
N THR A 75 3.22 -14.69 8.61
CA THR A 75 4.09 -15.22 9.67
C THR A 75 4.19 -16.75 9.68
N SER A 76 3.46 -17.43 8.79
CA SER A 76 3.45 -18.90 8.67
C SER A 76 4.31 -19.36 7.50
N SER A 77 5.00 -20.50 7.69
CA SER A 77 5.79 -21.18 6.65
C SER A 77 4.95 -21.58 5.45
#